data_AF-J2P4I3-F1
#
_entry.id   AF-J2P4I3-F1
#
_cell.length_a   1.000
_cell.length_b   1.000
_cell.length_c   1.000
_cell.angle_alpha   90.00
_cell.angle_beta   90.00
_cell.angle_gamma   90.00
#
_symmetry.space_group_name_H-M   'P 1'
#
loop_
_entity.id
_entity.type
_entity.pdbx_description
1 polymer ?
#
loop_
_entity_poly.entity_id
_entity_poly.type
_entity_poly.pdbx_seq_one_letter_code
_entity_poly.pdbx_strand_id
1 'polypeptide(L)' 'MLIPLASDADVLHQIETFCSTNSMGVSTFGRSALGDPNLVTNLRAGRSLTLKTAKAVLDFIASYPSQSAAA' A
#
# COMPACT_ATOMS: atom_id res chain seq x y z
N MET A 1 8.14 8.34 11.01
CA MET A 1 9.16 7.27 11.06
C MET A 1 8.87 6.30 9.93
N LEU A 2 9.81 6.09 9.00
CA LEU A 2 9.65 5.14 7.89
C LEU A 2 10.23 3.79 8.36
N ILE A 3 9.38 2.78 8.55
CA ILE A 3 9.79 1.45 9.01
C ILE A 3 10.39 0.70 7.80
N PRO A 4 11.56 0.04 7.94
CA PRO A 4 12.10 -0.79 6.87
C PRO A 4 11.21 -2.03 6.67
N LEU A 5 10.73 -2.23 5.45
CA LEU A 5 9.93 -3.37 5.02
C LEU A 5 10.72 -4.68 5.18
N ALA A 6 10.64 -5.30 6.35
CA ALA A 6 11.31 -6.58 6.60
C ALA A 6 10.56 -7.76 5.96
N SER A 7 9.26 -7.62 5.66
CA SER A 7 8.41 -8.70 5.16
C SER A 7 7.14 -8.18 4.47
N ASP A 8 6.48 -9.04 3.69
CA ASP A 8 5.16 -8.81 3.08
C ASP A 8 4.09 -8.35 4.09
N ALA A 9 4.10 -8.90 5.31
CA ALA A 9 3.23 -8.44 6.40
C ALA A 9 3.45 -6.96 6.78
N ASP A 10 4.68 -6.46 6.71
CA ASP A 10 4.97 -5.04 6.99
C ASP A 10 4.41 -4.13 5.89
N VAL A 11 4.55 -4.56 4.62
CA VAL A 11 3.95 -3.86 3.47
C VAL A 11 2.44 -3.78 3.64
N LEU A 12 1.80 -4.89 4.01
CA LEU A 12 0.37 -4.94 4.24
C LEU A 12 -0.05 -3.95 5.34
N HIS A 13 0.65 -3.94 6.47
CA HIS A 13 0.36 -3.03 7.57
C HIS A 13 0.53 -1.54 7.17
N GLN A 14 1.55 -1.21 6.36
CA GLN A 14 1.71 0.14 5.84
C GLN A 14 0.58 0.53 4.89
N ILE A 15 0.14 -0.38 4.01
CA ILE A 15 -1.00 -0.14 3.11
C ILE A 15 -2.27 0.09 3.92
N GLU A 16 -2.54 -0.72 4.94
CA GLU A 16 -3.73 -0.61 5.79
C GLU A 16 -3.74 0.70 6.60
N THR A 17 -2.58 1.10 7.13
CA THR A 17 -2.41 2.37 7.84
C THR A 17 -2.63 3.56 6.91
N PHE A 18 -2.06 3.50 5.70
CA PHE A 18 -2.24 4.53 4.68
C PHE A 18 -3.71 4.63 4.23
N CYS A 19 -4.35 3.49 3.97
CA CYS A 19 -5.76 3.40 3.61
C CYS A 19 -6.65 4.00 4.70
N SER A 20 -6.40 3.67 5.97
CA SER A 20 -7.15 4.20 7.11
C SER A 20 -6.97 5.71 7.26
N THR A 21 -5.74 6.21 7.13
CA THR A 21 -5.43 7.64 7.26
C THR A 21 -6.08 8.47 6.15
N ASN A 22 -6.16 7.94 4.93
CA ASN A 22 -6.71 8.64 3.77
C ASN A 22 -8.17 8.26 3.48
N SER A 23 -8.83 7.46 4.35
CA SER A 23 -10.15 6.87 4.10
C SER A 23 -10.28 6.25 2.70
N MET A 24 -9.20 5.61 2.24
CA MET A 24 -9.11 4.95 0.95
C MET A 24 -9.35 3.45 1.11
N GLY A 25 -10.18 2.87 0.25
CA GLY A 25 -10.36 1.41 0.21
C GLY A 25 -9.11 0.70 -0.29
N VAL A 26 -8.76 -0.45 0.31
CA VAL A 26 -7.61 -1.28 -0.09
C VAL A 26 -7.64 -1.72 -1.55
N SER A 27 -8.84 -1.95 -2.11
CA SER A 27 -9.03 -2.27 -3.52
C SER A 27 -8.80 -1.07 -4.43
N THR A 28 -9.17 0.13 -3.98
CA THR A 28 -8.88 1.39 -4.67
C THR A 28 -7.39 1.66 -4.66
N PHE A 29 -6.73 1.47 -3.51
CA PHE A 29 -5.29 1.58 -3.38
C PHE A 29 -4.55 0.66 -4.37
N GLY A 30 -4.88 -0.63 -4.39
CA GLY A 30 -4.22 -1.59 -5.29
C GLY A 30 -4.39 -1.23 -6.77
N ARG A 31 -5.60 -0.76 -7.15
CA ARG A 31 -5.86 -0.26 -8.49
C ARG A 31 -5.11 1.04 -8.81
N SER A 32 -4.98 1.97 -7.88
CA SER A 32 -4.27 3.23 -8.09
C SER A 32 -2.74 3.07 -8.10
N ALA A 33 -2.19 2.20 -7.26
CA ALA A 33 -0.75 1.99 -7.15
C ALA A 33 -0.20 1.10 -8.27
N LEU A 34 -0.95 0.05 -8.64
CA LEU A 34 -0.46 -1.03 -9.50
C LEU A 34 -1.44 -1.47 -10.59
N GLY A 35 -2.66 -0.93 -10.61
CA GLY A 35 -3.74 -1.41 -11.48
C GLY A 35 -4.40 -2.70 -11.00
N ASP A 36 -3.97 -3.26 -9.87
CA ASP A 36 -4.41 -4.56 -9.35
C ASP A 36 -5.22 -4.42 -8.04
N PRO A 37 -6.55 -4.53 -8.08
CA PRO A 37 -7.39 -4.43 -6.87
C PRO A 37 -7.27 -5.63 -5.92
N ASN A 38 -6.68 -6.74 -6.37
CA ASN A 38 -6.48 -7.96 -5.58
C ASN A 38 -5.14 -7.97 -4.85
N LEU A 39 -4.31 -6.95 -5.01
CA LEU A 39 -2.99 -6.83 -4.38
C LEU A 39 -3.05 -7.12 -2.88
N VAL A 40 -3.94 -6.44 -2.16
CA VAL A 40 -4.06 -6.56 -0.69
C VAL A 40 -4.63 -7.92 -0.28
N THR A 41 -5.56 -8.46 -1.07
CA THR A 41 -6.10 -9.81 -0.85
C THR A 41 -5.03 -10.88 -1.01
N ASN A 42 -4.19 -10.75 -2.03
CA ASN A 42 -3.06 -11.65 -2.28
C ASN A 42 -2.01 -11.56 -1.16
N LEU A 43 -1.70 -10.34 -0.69
CA LEU A 43 -0.85 -10.10 0.47
C LEU A 43 -1.39 -10.77 1.73
N ARG A 44 -2.70 -10.59 2.03
CA ARG A 44 -3.36 -11.25 3.16
C ARG A 44 -3.36 -12.77 3.06
N ALA A 45 -3.36 -13.31 1.85
CA ALA A 45 -3.24 -14.74 1.61
C ALA A 45 -1.80 -15.28 1.79
N GLY A 46 -0.83 -14.43 2.17
CA GLY A 46 0.58 -14.81 2.36
C GLY A 46 1.35 -14.95 1.05
N ARG A 47 0.85 -14.37 -0.05
CA ARG A 47 1.57 -14.38 -1.33
C ARG A 47 2.76 -13.43 -1.24
N SER A 48 3.96 -13.95 -1.51
CA SER A 48 5.17 -13.13 -1.59
C SER A 48 5.03 -12.08 -2.69
N LEU A 49 5.21 -10.81 -2.31
CA LEU A 49 5.34 -9.73 -3.26
C LEU A 49 6.70 -9.80 -3.96
N THR A 50 6.72 -9.44 -5.24
CA THR A 50 8.00 -9.20 -5.91
C THR A 50 8.56 -7.86 -5.45
N LEU A 51 9.89 -7.70 -5.49
CA LEU A 51 10.55 -6.42 -5.21
C LEU A 51 10.00 -5.27 -6.07
N LYS A 52 9.59 -5.57 -7.32
CA LYS A 52 8.96 -4.61 -8.22
C LYS A 52 7.63 -4.10 -7.65
N THR A 53 6.82 -5.00 -7.11
CA THR A 53 5.52 -4.68 -6.51
C THR A 53 5.70 -3.86 -5.23
N ALA A 54 6.63 -4.27 -4.36
CA ALA A 54 6.95 -3.53 -3.14
C ALA A 54 7.46 -2.11 -3.45
N LYS A 55 8.35 -1.97 -4.45
CA LYS A 55 8.84 -0.66 -4.89
C LYS A 55 7.71 0.24 -5.43
N ALA A 56 6.79 -0.30 -6.23
CA ALA A 56 5.67 0.49 -6.76
C ALA A 56 4.71 0.95 -5.66
N VAL A 57 4.43 0.10 -4.67
CA VAL A 57 3.63 0.47 -3.48
C VAL A 57 4.31 1.61 -2.72
N LEU A 58 5.61 1.50 -2.46
CA LEU A 58 6.38 2.55 -1.78
C LEU A 58 6.40 3.85 -2.58
N ASP A 59 6.65 3.76 -3.88
CA ASP A 59 6.69 4.91 -4.79
C ASP A 59 5.34 5.62 -4.81
N PHE A 60 4.24 4.86 -4.83
CA PHE A 60 2.89 5.40 -4.72
C PHE A 60 2.66 6.11 -3.38
N ILE A 61 3.02 5.49 -2.24
CA ILE A 61 2.86 6.10 -0.91
C ILE A 61 3.71 7.37 -0.78
N ALA A 62 4.96 7.34 -1.29
CA ALA A 62 5.87 8.48 -1.25
C ALA A 62 5.46 9.60 -2.22
N SER A 63 4.91 9.23 -3.38
CA SER A 63 4.42 10.16 -4.39
C SER A 63 3.03 10.68 -4.07
N TYR A 64 2.28 10.08 -3.15
CA TYR A 64 0.99 10.60 -2.71
C TYR A 64 1.27 11.85 -1.86
N PRO A 65 1.09 13.07 -2.40
CA PRO A 65 1.22 14.25 -1.58
C PRO A 65 0.13 14.16 -0.51
N SER A 66 0.41 14.67 0.68
CA SER A 66 -0.51 14.74 1.83
C SER A 66 -1.77 15.57 1.51
N GLN A 67 -2.58 15.13 0.56
CA GLN A 67 -3.84 15.73 0.13
C GLN A 67 -4.99 15.18 1.00
N SER A 68 -4.71 15.01 2.29
CA SER A 68 -5.69 14.74 3.34
C SER A 68 -5.70 15.85 4.38
N ALA A 69 -5.10 17.01 4.07
CA ALA A 69 -5.39 18.29 4.71
C ALA A 69 -6.49 19.03 3.92
N ALA A 70 -7.67 18.43 3.82
CA ALA A 70 -8.85 19.09 3.28
C ALA A 70 -10.12 18.44 3.84
N ALA A 71 -10.45 18.80 5.08
CA ALA A 71 -11.82 18.96 5.56
C ALA A 71 -11.77 19.87 6.80
#